data_AF-A0A959ADU8-F1
#
_entry.id   AF-A0A959ADU8-F1
#
_cell.length_a   1.000
_cell.length_b   1.000
_cell.length_c   1.000
_cell.angle_alpha   90.00
_cell.angle_beta   90.00
_cell.angle_gamma   90.00
#
_symmetry.space_group_name_H-M   'P 1'
#
loop_
_entity.id
_entity.type
_entity.pdbx_description
1 polymer ?
#
loop_
_entity_poly.entity_id
_entity_poly.type
_entity_poly.pdbx_seq_one_letter_code
_entity_poly.pdbx_strand_id
1 'polypeptide(L)'
;MRKQFIFLFALLISSNALLAQVFSEVVKSPDGKVQATVTFDKKRGNASYKVRYKGKEIIKESKLGLKVRGEYLYTGMVMLGSHTATQKGTWKPVWGETEEIEEHYNELTLELKDALKLKMNIVFRVFNDGVGFRYEFPDTKQVGLISVLQDATVFNMAEDFETWWAPSDWDSNEHTYSHTKISEIDATKYLSDIEPFNQHIVDVKAVQTPVTMQSGSGVCVSIAEAALADFGALHLKADSSGHNFTAFVIPGINPEIATVNGLPFKMPWRAILLSPDAAGLLTNHLILNLNEPCKIKGDLSWIKPQKYVGIWWELHIGKSGWNYREA
;
A
#
# COMPACT_ATOMS: atom_id res chain seq x y z
N MET A 1 35.42 -68.36 18.38
CA MET A 1 34.51 -67.85 17.33
C MET A 1 33.29 -67.19 17.98
N ARG A 2 33.29 -65.86 18.15
CA ARG A 2 32.06 -65.10 18.43
C ARG A 2 32.18 -63.77 17.69
N LYS A 3 31.27 -63.58 16.74
CA LYS A 3 31.31 -62.56 15.70
C LYS A 3 30.90 -61.19 16.26
N GLN A 4 31.62 -60.21 15.74
CA GLN A 4 31.41 -58.77 15.72
C GLN A 4 29.92 -58.34 15.64
N PHE A 5 29.52 -57.42 16.52
CA PHE A 5 28.38 -56.53 16.34
C PHE A 5 28.69 -55.20 17.02
N ILE A 6 29.52 -54.39 16.37
CA ILE A 6 29.72 -52.96 16.66
C ILE A 6 29.83 -52.27 15.30
N PHE A 7 29.22 -51.08 15.20
CA PHE A 7 29.07 -50.22 14.02
C PHE A 7 27.76 -50.40 13.23
N LEU A 8 26.68 -49.84 13.78
CA LEU A 8 25.70 -49.11 12.97
C LEU A 8 24.95 -48.08 13.85
N PHE A 9 25.65 -47.02 14.27
CA PHE A 9 25.02 -45.88 14.93
C PHE A 9 25.76 -44.59 14.56
N ALA A 10 25.77 -44.25 13.27
CA ALA A 10 26.31 -42.99 12.79
C ALA A 10 25.71 -42.61 11.43
N LEU A 11 24.39 -42.44 11.34
CA LEU A 11 23.77 -41.78 10.19
C LEU A 11 22.37 -41.23 10.52
N LEU A 12 22.28 -40.30 11.46
CA LEU A 12 21.00 -39.62 11.77
C LEU A 12 21.18 -38.19 12.32
N ILE A 13 22.23 -37.49 11.88
CA ILE A 13 22.44 -36.07 12.20
C ILE A 13 22.87 -35.31 10.94
N SER A 14 21.98 -35.18 9.95
CA SER A 14 22.24 -34.26 8.83
C SER A 14 20.97 -33.78 8.08
N SER A 15 19.82 -33.70 8.73
CA SER A 15 18.58 -33.19 8.11
C SER A 15 18.08 -31.85 8.65
N ASN A 16 18.65 -31.32 9.73
CA ASN A 16 18.19 -30.05 10.32
C ASN A 16 18.76 -28.77 9.68
N ALA A 17 19.67 -28.88 8.70
CA ALA A 17 20.25 -27.70 8.05
C ALA A 17 19.38 -27.12 6.90
N LEU A 18 18.32 -27.82 6.47
CA LEU A 18 17.50 -27.38 5.34
C LEU A 18 16.35 -26.42 5.73
N LEU A 19 16.04 -26.29 7.03
CA LEU A 19 14.87 -25.53 7.51
C LEU A 19 15.11 -24.02 7.69
N ALA A 20 16.34 -23.52 7.50
CA ALA A 20 16.67 -22.11 7.77
C ALA A 20 16.57 -21.17 6.55
N GLN A 21 16.09 -21.64 5.38
CA GLN A 21 16.14 -20.89 4.11
C GLN A 21 15.02 -19.86 3.93
N VAL A 22 13.95 -19.94 4.71
CA VAL A 22 12.81 -19.03 4.62
C VAL A 22 12.53 -18.46 6.01
N PHE A 23 12.43 -17.14 6.11
CA PHE A 23 11.84 -16.47 7.27
C PHE A 23 10.34 -16.26 6.99
N SER A 24 9.49 -16.48 7.99
CA SER A 24 8.06 -16.21 7.89
C SER A 24 7.53 -15.78 9.25
N GLU A 25 6.81 -14.65 9.27
CA GLU A 25 6.23 -14.07 10.49
C GLU A 25 4.75 -13.75 10.24
N VAL A 26 3.90 -14.07 11.21
CA VAL A 26 2.46 -13.79 11.15
C VAL A 26 2.12 -12.68 12.13
N VAL A 27 1.76 -11.52 11.60
CA VAL A 27 1.31 -10.37 12.38
C VAL A 27 -0.21 -10.38 12.38
N LYS A 28 -0.80 -10.57 13.56
CA LYS A 28 -2.26 -10.52 13.74
C LYS A 28 -2.68 -9.16 14.23
N SER A 29 -3.84 -8.70 13.79
CA SER A 29 -4.56 -7.60 14.42
C SER A 29 -4.82 -7.87 15.92
N PRO A 30 -5.05 -6.83 16.73
CA PRO A 30 -5.40 -6.98 18.14
C PRO A 30 -6.56 -7.96 18.43
N ASP A 31 -7.59 -7.98 17.59
CA ASP A 31 -8.74 -8.89 17.73
C ASP A 31 -8.55 -10.24 17.00
N GLY A 32 -7.42 -10.40 16.30
CA GLY A 32 -7.02 -11.61 15.60
C GLY A 32 -7.72 -11.87 14.26
N LYS A 33 -8.64 -11.01 13.82
CA LYS A 33 -9.43 -11.23 12.60
C LYS A 33 -8.64 -10.93 11.33
N VAL A 34 -7.88 -9.85 11.31
CA VAL A 34 -6.94 -9.52 10.22
C VAL A 34 -5.58 -10.14 10.54
N GLN A 35 -4.94 -10.75 9.54
CA GLN A 35 -3.61 -11.34 9.66
C GLN A 35 -2.79 -11.05 8.40
N ALA A 36 -1.60 -10.47 8.56
CA ALA A 36 -0.60 -10.38 7.51
C ALA A 36 0.48 -11.42 7.78
N THR A 37 0.82 -12.24 6.77
CA THR A 37 2.00 -13.11 6.83
C THR A 37 3.07 -12.52 5.94
N VAL A 38 4.24 -12.24 6.49
CA VAL A 38 5.40 -11.71 5.75
C VAL A 38 6.43 -12.81 5.64
N THR A 39 6.87 -13.08 4.41
CA THR A 39 7.82 -14.14 4.08
C THR A 39 9.05 -13.53 3.43
N PHE A 40 10.23 -14.06 3.78
CA PHE A 40 11.48 -13.71 3.13
C PHE A 40 12.26 -14.98 2.77
N ASP A 41 12.48 -15.20 1.47
CA ASP A 41 13.32 -16.28 0.97
C ASP A 41 14.78 -15.82 1.03
N LYS A 42 15.58 -16.40 1.94
CA LYS A 42 16.99 -16.02 2.15
C LYS A 42 17.90 -16.47 1.02
N LYS A 43 17.48 -17.44 0.20
CA LYS A 43 18.24 -17.93 -0.94
C LYS A 43 18.07 -17.01 -2.14
N ARG A 44 16.84 -16.56 -2.39
CA ARG A 44 16.52 -15.63 -3.49
C ARG A 44 16.73 -14.17 -3.09
N GLY A 45 16.68 -13.86 -1.80
CA GLY A 45 16.80 -12.51 -1.28
C GLY A 45 15.60 -11.65 -1.65
N ASN A 46 14.39 -12.19 -1.51
CA ASN A 46 13.15 -11.48 -1.85
C ASN A 46 12.07 -11.64 -0.77
N ALA A 47 11.25 -10.60 -0.62
CA ALA A 47 10.15 -10.54 0.33
C ALA A 47 8.80 -10.70 -0.38
N SER A 48 7.85 -11.28 0.33
CA SER A 48 6.47 -11.40 -0.09
C SER A 48 5.53 -11.35 1.12
N TYR A 49 4.25 -11.13 0.86
CA TYR A 49 3.23 -11.10 1.89
C TYR A 49 1.91 -11.71 1.41
N LYS A 50 1.04 -12.04 2.36
CA LYS A 50 -0.37 -12.37 2.12
C LYS A 50 -1.23 -11.82 3.26
N VAL A 51 -2.51 -11.59 3.00
CA VAL A 51 -3.46 -11.04 3.97
C VAL A 51 -4.68 -11.93 4.08
N ARG A 52 -5.08 -12.21 5.33
CA ARG A 52 -6.31 -12.94 5.66
C ARG A 52 -7.22 -12.10 6.53
N TYR A 53 -8.52 -12.27 6.32
CA TYR A 53 -9.58 -11.70 7.15
C TYR A 53 -10.55 -12.80 7.59
N LYS A 54 -10.71 -12.94 8.91
CA LYS A 54 -11.52 -14.01 9.55
C LYS A 54 -11.19 -15.40 9.01
N GLY A 55 -9.90 -15.67 8.78
CA GLY A 55 -9.40 -16.94 8.27
C GLY A 55 -9.50 -17.14 6.74
N LYS A 56 -10.22 -16.27 6.02
CA LYS A 56 -10.28 -16.28 4.56
C LYS A 56 -9.14 -15.48 3.97
N GLU A 57 -8.58 -15.96 2.86
CA GLU A 57 -7.56 -15.23 2.12
C GLU A 57 -8.19 -14.08 1.36
N ILE A 58 -7.59 -12.89 1.45
CA ILE A 58 -8.02 -11.68 0.74
C ILE A 58 -6.97 -11.30 -0.30
N ILE A 59 -5.71 -11.34 0.10
CA ILE A 59 -4.54 -11.18 -0.76
C ILE A 59 -3.71 -12.45 -0.65
N LYS A 60 -3.54 -13.15 -1.77
CA LYS A 60 -2.63 -14.28 -1.95
C LYS A 60 -1.18 -13.82 -1.85
N GLU A 61 -0.26 -14.78 -1.82
CA GLU A 61 1.18 -14.50 -1.85
C GLU A 61 1.51 -13.46 -2.94
N SER A 62 2.02 -12.31 -2.50
CA SER A 62 2.24 -11.11 -3.30
C SER A 62 3.65 -10.60 -3.07
N LYS A 63 4.33 -10.23 -4.14
CA LYS A 63 5.73 -9.78 -4.09
C LYS A 63 5.83 -8.35 -3.54
N LEU A 64 6.95 -8.09 -2.89
CA LEU A 64 7.35 -6.77 -2.41
C LEU A 64 8.71 -6.38 -2.99
N GLY A 65 8.91 -5.08 -3.10
CA GLY A 65 10.21 -4.45 -3.36
C GLY A 65 10.15 -3.44 -4.49
N LEU A 66 11.32 -2.92 -4.83
CA LEU A 66 11.46 -1.72 -5.65
C LEU A 66 12.55 -1.91 -6.70
N LYS A 67 12.37 -1.28 -7.86
CA LYS A 67 13.46 -1.02 -8.79
C LYS A 67 13.99 0.37 -8.52
N VAL A 68 15.28 0.48 -8.23
CA VAL A 68 15.96 1.75 -8.00
C VAL A 68 17.08 1.92 -9.03
N ARG A 69 17.62 3.12 -9.17
CA ARG A 69 18.75 3.33 -10.09
C ARG A 69 19.93 2.45 -9.72
N GLY A 70 20.28 1.54 -10.61
CA GLY A 70 21.44 0.64 -10.48
C GLY A 70 21.17 -0.69 -9.76
N GLU A 71 20.02 -0.87 -9.10
CA GLU A 71 19.76 -2.04 -8.24
C GLU A 71 18.30 -2.50 -8.26
N TYR A 72 18.09 -3.76 -7.85
CA TYR A 72 16.76 -4.38 -7.71
C TYR A 72 16.52 -4.82 -6.27
N LEU A 73 15.76 -4.03 -5.52
CA LEU A 73 15.48 -4.26 -4.09
C LEU A 73 14.35 -5.28 -3.86
N TYR A 74 14.31 -6.32 -4.69
CA TYR A 74 13.39 -7.46 -4.61
C TYR A 74 14.08 -8.78 -4.98
N THR A 75 15.41 -8.80 -5.07
CA THR A 75 16.22 -9.99 -5.32
C THR A 75 17.62 -9.77 -4.74
N GLY A 76 18.27 -10.83 -4.27
CA GLY A 76 19.63 -10.73 -3.71
C GLY A 76 19.74 -9.91 -2.42
N MET A 77 18.63 -9.50 -1.82
CA MET A 77 18.61 -8.83 -0.53
C MET A 77 19.07 -9.78 0.58
N VAL A 78 19.65 -9.21 1.63
CA VAL A 78 20.08 -9.93 2.84
C VAL A 78 19.27 -9.42 4.02
N MET A 79 18.58 -10.33 4.70
CA MET A 79 17.89 -10.03 5.96
C MET A 79 18.90 -9.80 7.08
N LEU A 80 18.79 -8.64 7.73
CA LEU A 80 19.59 -8.26 8.90
C LEU A 80 18.92 -8.70 10.20
N GLY A 81 17.60 -8.63 10.25
CA GLY A 81 16.81 -8.97 11.42
C GLY A 81 15.33 -8.64 11.21
N SER A 82 14.55 -8.89 12.25
CA SER A 82 13.17 -8.45 12.33
C SER A 82 12.83 -7.99 13.75
N HIS A 83 11.88 -7.07 13.87
CA HIS A 83 11.41 -6.54 15.14
C HIS A 83 9.88 -6.48 15.12
N THR A 84 9.25 -6.82 16.25
CA THR A 84 7.81 -6.68 16.44
C THR A 84 7.51 -5.70 17.56
N ALA A 85 6.42 -4.96 17.41
CA ALA A 85 5.93 -4.01 18.40
C ALA A 85 4.41 -3.98 18.44
N THR A 86 3.85 -3.39 19.48
CA THR A 86 2.41 -3.15 19.61
C THR A 86 2.21 -1.69 19.99
N GLN A 87 1.29 -1.02 19.31
CA GLN A 87 0.81 0.31 19.66
C GLN A 87 -0.63 0.19 20.15
N LYS A 88 -0.95 0.85 21.26
CA LYS A 88 -2.32 0.95 21.77
C LYS A 88 -2.52 2.33 22.39
N GLY A 89 -3.42 3.11 21.80
CA GLY A 89 -3.77 4.43 22.30
C GLY A 89 -5.00 4.98 21.59
N THR A 90 -5.27 6.24 21.86
CA THR A 90 -6.30 7.02 21.16
C THR A 90 -5.78 8.42 20.90
N TRP A 91 -6.35 9.10 19.91
CA TRP A 91 -6.07 10.50 19.62
C TRP A 91 -7.34 11.22 19.19
N LYS A 92 -7.36 12.54 19.37
CA LYS A 92 -8.51 13.39 19.01
C LYS A 92 -8.19 14.21 17.77
N PRO A 93 -8.98 14.11 16.69
CA PRO A 93 -8.82 15.02 15.56
C PRO A 93 -9.24 16.44 15.95
N VAL A 94 -8.72 17.45 15.25
CA VAL A 94 -9.14 18.85 15.44
C VAL A 94 -10.61 19.03 15.05
N TRP A 95 -11.01 18.35 13.99
CA TRP A 95 -12.37 18.17 13.51
C TRP A 95 -12.41 16.83 12.76
N GLY A 96 -13.55 16.16 12.76
CA GLY A 96 -13.69 14.86 12.12
C GLY A 96 -15.08 14.27 12.35
N GLU A 97 -15.28 13.07 11.84
CA GLU A 97 -16.53 12.33 11.96
C GLU A 97 -16.76 11.78 13.38
N THR A 98 -15.68 11.62 14.16
CA THR A 98 -15.69 11.13 15.54
C THR A 98 -14.83 12.03 16.44
N GLU A 99 -15.13 12.06 17.75
CA GLU A 99 -14.40 12.88 18.73
C GLU A 99 -13.01 12.29 19.06
N GLU A 100 -12.91 10.97 19.03
CA GLU A 100 -11.71 10.23 19.41
C GLU A 100 -11.57 8.99 18.50
N ILE A 101 -10.34 8.75 18.06
CA ILE A 101 -9.97 7.66 17.15
C ILE A 101 -9.02 6.72 17.89
N GLU A 102 -9.33 5.42 17.87
CA GLU A 102 -8.44 4.38 18.39
C GLU A 102 -7.26 4.15 17.44
N GLU A 103 -6.05 4.11 17.99
CA GLU A 103 -4.83 3.69 17.30
C GLU A 103 -4.32 2.41 17.97
N HIS A 104 -4.67 1.27 17.41
CA HIS A 104 -4.33 -0.03 17.98
C HIS A 104 -3.93 -1.03 16.90
N TYR A 105 -2.64 -1.35 16.86
CA TYR A 105 -2.06 -2.24 15.86
C TYR A 105 -0.89 -3.05 16.41
N ASN A 106 -0.63 -4.18 15.77
CA ASN A 106 0.64 -4.89 15.91
C ASN A 106 1.51 -4.60 14.69
N GLU A 107 2.80 -4.43 14.91
CA GLU A 107 3.79 -4.03 13.90
C GLU A 107 4.86 -5.10 13.70
N LEU A 108 5.33 -5.24 12.47
CA LEU A 108 6.54 -5.96 12.11
C LEU A 108 7.42 -5.06 11.24
N THR A 109 8.68 -4.93 11.63
CA THR A 109 9.74 -4.36 10.80
C THR A 109 10.68 -5.46 10.36
N LEU A 110 10.83 -5.65 9.05
CA LEU A 110 11.83 -6.52 8.43
C LEU A 110 13.00 -5.67 7.94
N GLU A 111 14.18 -5.87 8.50
CA GLU A 111 15.37 -5.09 8.15
C GLU A 111 16.19 -5.80 7.09
N LEU A 112 16.42 -5.15 5.94
CA LEU A 112 17.13 -5.70 4.80
C LEU A 112 18.30 -4.80 4.38
N LYS A 113 19.24 -5.39 3.65
CA LYS A 113 20.25 -4.66 2.87
C LYS A 113 20.49 -5.31 1.52
N ASP A 114 20.92 -4.53 0.54
CA ASP A 114 21.40 -5.05 -0.74
C ASP A 114 22.92 -5.35 -0.71
N ALA A 115 23.48 -5.72 -1.88
CA ALA A 115 24.91 -5.97 -2.05
C ALA A 115 25.76 -4.69 -1.89
N LEU A 116 25.19 -3.52 -2.18
CA LEU A 116 25.82 -2.21 -2.04
C LEU A 116 25.72 -1.64 -0.61
N LYS A 117 25.12 -2.39 0.32
CA LYS A 117 24.89 -2.01 1.72
C LYS A 117 23.84 -0.91 1.89
N LEU A 118 23.04 -0.59 0.87
CA LEU A 118 21.84 0.20 1.01
C LEU A 118 20.87 -0.56 1.92
N LYS A 119 20.43 0.10 2.99
CA LYS A 119 19.46 -0.47 3.92
C LYS A 119 18.04 -0.13 3.48
N MET A 120 17.16 -1.10 3.59
CA MET A 120 15.73 -0.94 3.36
C MET A 120 14.98 -1.76 4.41
N ASN A 121 14.08 -1.12 5.13
CA ASN A 121 13.13 -1.77 6.02
C ASN A 121 11.80 -1.92 5.31
N ILE A 122 11.10 -3.03 5.58
CA ILE A 122 9.69 -3.20 5.23
C ILE A 122 8.90 -3.23 6.52
N VAL A 123 8.01 -2.25 6.71
CA VAL A 123 7.23 -2.08 7.94
C VAL A 123 5.78 -2.42 7.65
N PHE A 124 5.19 -3.31 8.43
CA PHE A 124 3.77 -3.68 8.41
C PHE A 124 3.11 -3.29 9.72
N ARG A 125 1.94 -2.65 9.65
CA ARG A 125 1.03 -2.41 10.78
C ARG A 125 -0.29 -3.11 10.49
N VAL A 126 -0.76 -3.94 11.42
CA VAL A 126 -1.99 -4.71 11.29
C VAL A 126 -3.00 -4.25 12.33
N PHE A 127 -4.06 -3.61 11.85
CA PHE A 127 -5.19 -3.11 12.61
C PHE A 127 -6.37 -4.09 12.51
N ASN A 128 -7.37 -3.95 13.36
CA ASN A 128 -8.58 -4.78 13.31
C ASN A 128 -9.37 -4.60 12.00
N ASP A 129 -9.18 -3.47 11.32
CA ASP A 129 -9.89 -3.03 10.13
C ASP A 129 -8.96 -2.89 8.90
N GLY A 130 -7.72 -3.38 8.97
CA GLY A 130 -6.86 -3.42 7.78
C GLY A 130 -5.36 -3.60 8.03
N VAL A 131 -4.59 -3.45 6.95
CA VAL A 131 -3.13 -3.57 6.95
C VAL A 131 -2.53 -2.35 6.26
N GLY A 132 -1.60 -1.68 6.92
CA GLY A 132 -0.72 -0.70 6.29
C GLY A 132 0.69 -1.27 6.16
N PHE A 133 1.36 -1.05 5.02
CA PHE A 133 2.79 -1.32 4.92
C PHE A 133 3.55 -0.29 4.09
N ARG A 134 4.84 -0.10 4.37
CA ARG A 134 5.72 0.81 3.62
C ARG A 134 7.16 0.35 3.59
N TYR A 135 7.92 0.94 2.68
CA TYR A 135 9.38 0.85 2.64
C TYR A 135 10.00 2.04 3.38
N GLU A 136 10.96 1.79 4.26
CA GLU A 136 11.74 2.83 4.93
C GLU A 136 13.23 2.69 4.64
N PHE A 137 13.89 3.79 4.31
CA PHE A 137 15.31 3.87 4.04
C PHE A 137 15.97 4.63 5.19
N PRO A 138 16.52 3.93 6.20
CA PRO A 138 17.12 4.57 7.35
C PRO A 138 18.42 5.30 6.98
N ASP A 139 18.84 6.22 7.85
CA ASP A 139 20.09 6.95 7.69
C ASP A 139 21.29 5.98 7.65
N THR A 140 22.06 6.02 6.57
CA THR A 140 23.25 5.19 6.35
C THR A 140 24.54 5.90 6.78
N LYS A 141 24.46 7.10 7.39
CA LYS A 141 25.58 8.04 7.64
C LYS A 141 26.32 8.50 6.38
N GLN A 142 25.84 8.11 5.21
CA GLN A 142 26.28 8.61 3.91
C GLN A 142 25.17 9.51 3.40
N VAL A 143 25.49 10.76 3.05
CA VAL A 143 24.55 11.62 2.34
C VAL A 143 24.24 10.93 1.01
N GLY A 144 23.02 10.42 0.87
CA GLY A 144 22.59 9.62 -0.27
C GLY A 144 21.25 10.08 -0.79
N LEU A 145 21.13 10.13 -2.11
CA LEU A 145 19.85 10.17 -2.81
C LEU A 145 19.46 8.75 -3.20
N ILE A 146 18.17 8.46 -3.15
CA ILE A 146 17.59 7.27 -3.78
C ILE A 146 16.72 7.71 -4.95
N SER A 147 16.94 7.12 -6.12
CA SER A 147 16.06 7.28 -7.28
C SER A 147 15.23 6.02 -7.45
N VAL A 148 13.96 6.09 -7.10
CA VAL A 148 13.00 4.99 -7.30
C VAL A 148 12.52 5.07 -8.74
N LEU A 149 12.70 3.98 -9.48
CA LEU A 149 12.27 3.86 -10.88
C LEU A 149 10.90 3.18 -10.96
N GLN A 150 10.65 2.18 -10.10
CA GLN A 150 9.40 1.43 -10.10
C GLN A 150 9.10 0.88 -8.71
N ASP A 151 7.85 0.94 -8.30
CA ASP A 151 7.31 0.12 -7.21
C ASP A 151 6.86 -1.24 -7.77
N ALA A 152 7.50 -2.33 -7.35
CA ALA A 152 7.20 -3.69 -7.80
C ALA A 152 6.21 -4.42 -6.86
N THR A 153 5.57 -3.68 -5.94
CA THR A 153 4.54 -4.21 -5.04
C THR A 153 3.37 -4.78 -5.82
N VAL A 154 2.98 -6.01 -5.48
CA VAL A 154 1.82 -6.69 -6.04
C VAL A 154 0.71 -6.80 -5.00
N PHE A 155 -0.53 -6.82 -5.46
CA PHE A 155 -1.73 -7.17 -4.71
C PHE A 155 -2.44 -8.28 -5.48
N ASN A 156 -2.05 -9.53 -5.21
CA ASN A 156 -2.63 -10.71 -5.86
C ASN A 156 -3.92 -11.08 -5.13
N MET A 157 -5.08 -10.68 -5.65
CA MET A 157 -6.34 -10.85 -4.93
C MET A 157 -6.72 -12.35 -4.82
N ALA A 158 -7.56 -12.69 -3.84
CA ALA A 158 -7.95 -14.08 -3.64
C ALA A 158 -8.96 -14.58 -4.68
N GLU A 159 -9.79 -13.69 -5.19
CA GLU A 159 -10.81 -13.95 -6.20
C GLU A 159 -10.85 -12.77 -7.19
N ASP A 160 -11.61 -12.92 -8.26
CA ASP A 160 -11.91 -11.84 -9.20
C ASP A 160 -13.08 -11.02 -8.66
N PHE A 161 -12.77 -10.06 -7.77
CA PHE A 161 -13.76 -9.28 -7.02
C PHE A 161 -14.57 -8.33 -7.91
N GLU A 162 -15.83 -8.11 -7.55
CA GLU A 162 -16.61 -6.98 -8.05
C GLU A 162 -15.91 -5.69 -7.60
N THR A 163 -15.66 -4.76 -8.52
CA THR A 163 -14.74 -3.64 -8.33
C THR A 163 -15.35 -2.33 -8.81
N TRP A 164 -15.28 -1.31 -7.96
CA TRP A 164 -15.66 0.07 -8.28
C TRP A 164 -14.39 0.90 -8.46
N TRP A 165 -14.21 1.44 -9.67
CA TRP A 165 -12.97 2.09 -10.06
C TRP A 165 -13.17 3.28 -10.99
N ALA A 166 -12.22 4.20 -10.98
CA ALA A 166 -12.05 5.29 -11.94
C ALA A 166 -10.71 5.09 -12.69
N PRO A 167 -10.57 5.54 -13.95
CA PRO A 167 -9.36 5.33 -14.73
C PRO A 167 -8.14 5.97 -14.06
N SER A 168 -6.96 5.40 -14.29
CA SER A 168 -5.68 6.03 -13.93
C SER A 168 -5.43 7.23 -14.83
N ASP A 169 -5.96 8.38 -14.42
CA ASP A 169 -5.69 9.67 -15.01
C ASP A 169 -4.72 10.44 -14.10
N TRP A 170 -3.61 10.90 -14.67
CA TRP A 170 -2.53 11.56 -13.93
C TRP A 170 -2.84 13.01 -13.55
N ASP A 171 -3.81 13.64 -14.23
CA ASP A 171 -4.06 15.07 -14.17
C ASP A 171 -5.50 15.40 -13.70
N SER A 172 -6.40 14.40 -13.63
CA SER A 172 -7.76 14.58 -13.09
C SER A 172 -8.31 13.36 -12.37
N ASN A 173 -9.19 13.57 -11.41
CA ASN A 173 -9.99 12.55 -10.72
C ASN A 173 -11.50 12.74 -10.92
N GLU A 174 -11.91 13.56 -11.88
CA GLU A 174 -13.30 13.94 -12.16
C GLU A 174 -14.02 12.93 -13.08
N HIS A 175 -13.81 11.65 -12.84
CA HIS A 175 -14.37 10.57 -13.64
C HIS A 175 -15.56 9.91 -12.95
N THR A 176 -16.55 9.51 -13.74
CA THR A 176 -17.59 8.60 -13.22
C THR A 176 -17.02 7.22 -12.99
N TYR A 177 -17.44 6.56 -11.91
CA TYR A 177 -16.95 5.23 -11.57
C TYR A 177 -17.54 4.16 -12.50
N SER A 178 -16.70 3.19 -12.86
CA SER A 178 -17.08 1.92 -13.47
C SER A 178 -17.27 0.84 -12.41
N HIS A 179 -18.13 -0.13 -12.72
CA HIS A 179 -18.34 -1.32 -11.91
C HIS A 179 -18.17 -2.56 -12.80
N THR A 180 -17.10 -3.31 -12.56
CA THR A 180 -16.72 -4.51 -13.32
C THR A 180 -15.99 -5.47 -12.38
N LYS A 181 -15.67 -6.67 -12.85
CA LYS A 181 -14.64 -7.47 -12.18
C LYS A 181 -13.24 -6.87 -12.39
N ILE A 182 -12.26 -7.30 -11.59
CA ILE A 182 -10.85 -6.89 -11.75
C ILE A 182 -10.34 -7.27 -13.14
N SER A 183 -10.61 -8.51 -13.56
CA SER A 183 -10.17 -9.03 -14.87
C SER A 183 -10.78 -8.30 -16.06
N GLU A 184 -11.86 -7.56 -15.85
CA GLU A 184 -12.64 -6.84 -16.87
C GLU A 184 -12.34 -5.33 -16.89
N ILE A 185 -11.43 -4.84 -16.04
CA ILE A 185 -11.03 -3.42 -16.02
C ILE A 185 -10.53 -3.02 -17.41
N ASP A 186 -11.16 -2.00 -18.00
CA ASP A 186 -10.79 -1.42 -19.28
C ASP A 186 -11.29 0.02 -19.41
N ALA A 187 -10.37 0.97 -19.34
CA ALA A 187 -10.64 2.39 -19.40
C ALA A 187 -10.73 2.96 -20.81
N THR A 188 -10.76 2.13 -21.87
CA THR A 188 -10.80 2.61 -23.26
C THR A 188 -11.97 3.58 -23.50
N LYS A 189 -13.12 3.38 -22.83
CA LYS A 189 -14.29 4.27 -22.95
C LYS A 189 -14.01 5.70 -22.47
N TYR A 190 -13.09 5.91 -21.54
CA TYR A 190 -12.77 7.24 -21.00
C TYR A 190 -11.89 8.06 -21.96
N LEU A 191 -11.18 7.39 -22.88
CA LEU A 191 -10.34 8.08 -23.87
C LEU A 191 -11.15 8.95 -24.86
N SER A 192 -12.45 8.67 -25.00
CA SER A 192 -13.37 9.47 -25.82
C SER A 192 -14.10 10.56 -25.04
N ASP A 193 -13.92 10.63 -23.72
CA ASP A 193 -14.56 11.65 -22.91
C ASP A 193 -13.96 13.03 -23.23
N ILE A 194 -14.85 13.99 -23.47
CA ILE A 194 -14.46 15.39 -23.76
C ILE A 194 -14.12 16.12 -22.45
N GLU A 195 -14.69 15.65 -21.34
CA GLU A 195 -14.52 16.16 -19.99
C GLU A 195 -14.02 15.02 -19.08
N PRO A 196 -12.99 15.22 -18.26
CA PRO A 196 -12.30 16.50 -18.04
C PRO A 196 -11.32 16.84 -19.17
N PHE A 197 -11.29 18.11 -19.58
CA PHE A 197 -10.42 18.59 -20.68
C PHE A 197 -8.92 18.33 -20.50
N ASN A 198 -8.46 18.17 -19.25
CA ASN A 198 -7.08 17.97 -18.88
C ASN A 198 -6.73 16.50 -18.58
N GLN A 199 -7.52 15.54 -19.05
CA GLN A 199 -7.26 14.13 -18.78
C GLN A 199 -5.93 13.63 -19.35
N HIS A 200 -5.28 12.73 -18.61
CA HIS A 200 -4.02 12.08 -18.99
C HIS A 200 -4.01 10.60 -18.59
N ILE A 201 -4.67 9.78 -19.41
CA ILE A 201 -4.76 8.33 -19.23
C ILE A 201 -3.72 7.64 -20.11
N VAL A 202 -2.70 7.02 -19.49
CA VAL A 202 -1.60 6.36 -20.23
C VAL A 202 -1.75 4.85 -20.34
N ASP A 203 -2.58 4.23 -19.49
CA ASP A 203 -2.76 2.79 -19.43
C ASP A 203 -4.22 2.48 -19.10
N VAL A 204 -4.94 1.89 -20.04
CA VAL A 204 -6.37 1.59 -19.90
C VAL A 204 -6.65 0.46 -18.91
N LYS A 205 -5.63 -0.25 -18.42
CA LYS A 205 -5.76 -1.26 -17.36
C LYS A 205 -5.37 -0.71 -15.99
N ALA A 206 -4.96 0.56 -15.91
CA ALA A 206 -4.65 1.21 -14.65
C ALA A 206 -5.84 2.02 -14.12
N VAL A 207 -5.95 2.06 -12.79
CA VAL A 207 -7.04 2.70 -12.05
C VAL A 207 -6.51 3.54 -10.89
N GLN A 208 -7.22 4.61 -10.56
CA GLN A 208 -6.92 5.44 -9.39
C GLN A 208 -7.17 4.69 -8.08
N THR A 209 -6.43 5.04 -7.03
CA THR A 209 -6.77 4.63 -5.66
C THR A 209 -7.57 5.75 -4.97
N PRO A 210 -8.50 5.45 -4.04
CA PRO A 210 -8.85 4.12 -3.53
C PRO A 210 -9.61 3.24 -4.54
N VAL A 211 -9.17 1.99 -4.71
CA VAL A 211 -9.91 0.98 -5.49
C VAL A 211 -10.71 0.14 -4.51
N THR A 212 -12.03 0.20 -4.62
CA THR A 212 -12.94 -0.51 -3.70
C THR A 212 -13.50 -1.76 -4.38
N MET A 213 -13.54 -2.86 -3.63
CA MET A 213 -13.87 -4.18 -4.12
C MET A 213 -14.75 -4.94 -3.13
N GLN A 214 -15.50 -5.92 -3.65
CA GLN A 214 -16.28 -6.85 -2.84
C GLN A 214 -16.06 -8.29 -3.29
N SER A 215 -15.70 -9.15 -2.33
CA SER A 215 -15.60 -10.59 -2.56
C SER A 215 -16.96 -11.23 -2.79
N GLY A 216 -17.00 -12.43 -3.39
CA GLY A 216 -18.25 -13.18 -3.53
C GLY A 216 -18.90 -13.56 -2.18
N SER A 217 -18.16 -13.46 -1.08
CA SER A 217 -18.67 -13.67 0.28
C SER A 217 -19.12 -12.40 1.02
N GLY A 218 -19.12 -11.25 0.36
CA GLY A 218 -19.60 -9.97 0.88
C GLY A 218 -18.56 -9.10 1.59
N VAL A 219 -17.37 -9.65 1.93
CA VAL A 219 -16.26 -8.87 2.51
C VAL A 219 -15.88 -7.75 1.54
N CYS A 220 -15.81 -6.53 2.07
CA CYS A 220 -15.41 -5.34 1.34
C CYS A 220 -13.93 -5.02 1.61
N VAL A 221 -13.22 -4.66 0.56
CA VAL A 221 -11.80 -4.35 0.56
C VAL A 221 -11.58 -3.03 -0.17
N SER A 222 -10.74 -2.15 0.35
CA SER A 222 -10.28 -0.98 -0.40
C SER A 222 -8.76 -0.90 -0.36
N ILE A 223 -8.12 -0.76 -1.52
CA ILE A 223 -6.68 -0.51 -1.61
C ILE A 223 -6.47 0.97 -1.86
N ALA A 224 -5.72 1.62 -0.99
CA ALA A 224 -5.39 3.03 -1.04
C ALA A 224 -3.94 3.28 -0.59
N GLU A 225 -3.61 4.55 -0.40
CA GLU A 225 -2.37 4.95 0.26
C GLU A 225 -2.62 5.98 1.37
N ALA A 226 -1.65 6.12 2.28
CA ALA A 226 -1.69 7.10 3.35
C ALA A 226 -0.32 7.77 3.54
N ALA A 227 -0.33 9.01 4.03
CA ALA A 227 0.85 9.85 4.20
C ALA A 227 1.65 10.05 2.89
N LEU A 228 0.94 10.34 1.78
CA LEU A 228 1.56 10.72 0.52
C LEU A 228 2.27 12.07 0.66
N ALA A 229 3.59 12.02 0.86
CA ALA A 229 4.47 13.18 0.94
C ALA A 229 5.79 12.86 0.24
N ASP A 230 6.32 13.81 -0.52
CA ASP A 230 7.59 13.69 -1.27
C ASP A 230 7.67 12.42 -2.14
N PHE A 231 6.56 11.93 -2.69
CA PHE A 231 6.50 10.72 -3.51
C PHE A 231 5.37 10.86 -4.55
N GLY A 232 5.41 10.07 -5.63
CA GLY A 232 4.35 10.04 -6.64
C GLY A 232 3.10 9.30 -6.15
N ALA A 233 1.91 9.70 -6.60
CA ALA A 233 0.65 9.07 -6.17
C ALA A 233 0.56 7.61 -6.64
N LEU A 234 -0.01 6.75 -5.81
CA LEU A 234 -0.24 5.34 -6.07
C LEU A 234 -1.54 5.14 -6.86
N HIS A 235 -1.40 4.68 -8.09
CA HIS A 235 -2.44 4.01 -8.84
C HIS A 235 -2.17 2.50 -8.84
N LEU A 236 -3.12 1.73 -9.38
CA LEU A 236 -2.99 0.29 -9.52
C LEU A 236 -3.19 -0.13 -10.96
N LYS A 237 -2.31 -0.98 -11.48
CA LYS A 237 -2.47 -1.58 -12.80
C LYS A 237 -2.97 -3.01 -12.66
N ALA A 238 -4.14 -3.29 -13.23
CA ALA A 238 -4.68 -4.63 -13.34
C ALA A 238 -3.89 -5.45 -14.39
N ASP A 239 -3.67 -6.73 -14.08
CA ASP A 239 -3.13 -7.71 -15.03
C ASP A 239 -4.26 -8.23 -15.93
N SER A 240 -3.99 -8.45 -17.22
CA SER A 240 -4.95 -9.02 -18.16
C SER A 240 -5.13 -10.54 -18.03
N SER A 241 -4.22 -11.21 -17.32
CA SER A 241 -4.18 -12.67 -17.18
C SER A 241 -4.65 -13.19 -15.81
N GLY A 242 -4.97 -12.30 -14.87
CA GLY A 242 -5.41 -12.64 -13.51
C GLY A 242 -6.14 -11.50 -12.80
N HIS A 243 -6.53 -11.74 -11.55
CA HIS A 243 -7.20 -10.77 -10.67
C HIS A 243 -6.20 -10.12 -9.71
N ASN A 244 -5.11 -9.59 -10.25
CA ASN A 244 -3.97 -9.06 -9.53
C ASN A 244 -3.69 -7.61 -9.96
N PHE A 245 -3.35 -6.78 -8.98
CA PHE A 245 -2.85 -5.43 -9.22
C PHE A 245 -1.35 -5.34 -9.00
N THR A 246 -0.68 -4.49 -9.77
CA THR A 246 0.69 -4.03 -9.47
C THR A 246 0.64 -2.54 -9.19
N ALA A 247 1.45 -2.07 -8.24
CA ALA A 247 1.61 -0.65 -7.96
C ALA A 247 2.02 0.10 -9.24
N PHE A 248 1.29 1.18 -9.55
CA PHE A 248 1.53 2.04 -10.70
C PHE A 248 1.66 3.47 -10.18
N VAL A 249 2.89 3.90 -9.92
CA VAL A 249 3.16 5.21 -9.32
C VAL A 249 3.21 6.26 -10.42
N ILE A 250 2.49 7.37 -10.26
CA ILE A 250 2.58 8.52 -11.17
C ILE A 250 4.03 9.04 -11.11
N PRO A 251 4.76 9.10 -12.24
CA PRO A 251 6.15 9.51 -12.24
C PRO A 251 6.30 11.04 -12.11
N GLY A 252 7.52 11.48 -11.82
CA GLY A 252 7.87 12.89 -11.91
C GLY A 252 8.06 13.36 -13.37
N ILE A 253 8.76 14.48 -13.54
CA ILE A 253 9.05 15.07 -14.86
C ILE A 253 9.72 14.07 -15.82
N ASN A 254 10.56 13.17 -15.30
CA ASN A 254 11.10 12.06 -16.07
C ASN A 254 10.19 10.83 -15.87
N PRO A 255 9.51 10.33 -16.92
CA PRO A 255 8.58 9.20 -16.82
C PRO A 255 9.23 7.88 -16.40
N GLU A 256 10.56 7.76 -16.46
CA GLU A 256 11.29 6.59 -15.98
C GLU A 256 11.62 6.64 -14.48
N ILE A 257 11.36 7.77 -13.82
CA ILE A 257 11.69 8.00 -12.42
C ILE A 257 10.40 8.32 -11.66
N ALA A 258 9.98 7.37 -10.82
CA ALA A 258 8.86 7.58 -9.90
C ALA A 258 9.16 8.73 -8.93
N THR A 259 10.36 8.75 -8.34
CA THR A 259 10.77 9.82 -7.43
C THR A 259 12.29 9.86 -7.20
N VAL A 260 12.78 10.99 -6.68
CA VAL A 260 14.13 11.12 -6.12
C VAL A 260 14.04 11.70 -4.72
N ASN A 261 14.59 11.01 -3.73
CA ASN A 261 14.49 11.40 -2.32
C ASN A 261 15.85 11.40 -1.62
N GLY A 262 16.04 12.33 -0.68
CA GLY A 262 17.16 12.30 0.25
C GLY A 262 16.93 11.31 1.38
N LEU A 263 17.98 10.63 1.83
CA LEU A 263 17.91 9.72 2.97
C LEU A 263 18.16 10.47 4.30
N PRO A 264 17.47 10.11 5.40
CA PRO A 264 16.48 9.03 5.52
C PRO A 264 15.15 9.36 4.83
N PHE A 265 14.48 8.33 4.32
CA PHE A 265 13.23 8.47 3.57
C PHE A 265 12.22 7.39 3.94
N LYS A 266 10.93 7.74 3.97
CA LYS A 266 9.83 6.79 4.17
C LYS A 266 8.87 6.94 3.01
N MET A 267 8.60 5.84 2.32
CA MET A 267 7.56 5.84 1.30
C MET A 267 6.17 5.98 1.95
N PRO A 268 5.18 6.50 1.21
CA PRO A 268 3.79 6.46 1.64
C PRO A 268 3.36 5.03 1.96
N TRP A 269 2.43 4.90 2.90
CA TRP A 269 1.85 3.60 3.22
C TRP A 269 1.00 3.10 2.07
N ARG A 270 1.13 1.82 1.73
CA ARG A 270 0.12 1.08 1.00
C ARG A 270 -0.88 0.60 2.05
N ALA A 271 -2.15 0.91 1.87
CA ALA A 271 -3.21 0.64 2.83
C ALA A 271 -4.23 -0.33 2.21
N ILE A 272 -4.53 -1.40 2.95
CA ILE A 272 -5.56 -2.40 2.61
C ILE A 272 -6.62 -2.32 3.70
N LEU A 273 -7.70 -1.61 3.41
CA LEU A 273 -8.85 -1.47 4.31
C LEU A 273 -9.73 -2.71 4.16
N LEU A 274 -10.22 -3.23 5.28
CA LEU A 274 -11.01 -4.45 5.34
C LEU A 274 -12.24 -4.24 6.21
N SER A 275 -13.38 -4.71 5.72
CA SER A 275 -14.64 -4.63 6.45
C SER A 275 -15.53 -5.81 6.11
N PRO A 276 -16.39 -6.29 7.04
CA PRO A 276 -17.37 -7.32 6.68
C PRO A 276 -18.41 -6.83 5.65
N ASP A 277 -18.61 -5.51 5.53
CA ASP A 277 -19.59 -4.88 4.63
C ASP A 277 -19.16 -3.46 4.18
N ALA A 278 -19.94 -2.81 3.33
CA ALA A 278 -19.61 -1.48 2.82
C ALA A 278 -19.63 -0.39 3.91
N ALA A 279 -20.54 -0.48 4.89
CA ALA A 279 -20.69 0.53 5.94
C ALA A 279 -19.44 0.57 6.85
N GLY A 280 -18.84 -0.58 7.13
CA GLY A 280 -17.60 -0.64 7.90
C GLY A 280 -16.38 -0.05 7.17
N LEU A 281 -16.38 0.09 5.83
CA LEU A 281 -15.33 0.84 5.14
C LEU A 281 -15.42 2.35 5.40
N LEU A 282 -16.64 2.89 5.58
CA LEU A 282 -16.86 4.32 5.85
C LEU A 282 -16.44 4.71 7.27
N THR A 283 -16.46 3.76 8.21
CA THR A 283 -16.07 3.98 9.61
C THR A 283 -14.65 3.51 9.93
N ASN A 284 -13.89 3.16 8.89
CA ASN A 284 -12.51 2.71 8.97
C ASN A 284 -11.57 3.92 9.17
N HIS A 285 -10.67 3.83 10.15
CA HIS A 285 -9.76 4.94 10.48
C HIS A 285 -8.31 4.67 10.07
N LEU A 286 -8.04 3.59 9.33
CA LEU A 286 -6.69 3.16 8.93
C LEU A 286 -5.89 4.28 8.26
N ILE A 287 -6.50 5.00 7.33
CA ILE A 287 -5.81 6.07 6.59
C ILE A 287 -5.32 7.17 7.53
N LEU A 288 -6.17 7.61 8.47
CA LEU A 288 -5.79 8.63 9.44
C LEU A 288 -4.71 8.12 10.42
N ASN A 289 -4.87 6.89 10.93
CA ASN A 289 -3.90 6.26 11.84
C ASN A 289 -2.52 6.01 11.22
N LEU A 290 -2.42 5.94 9.90
CA LEU A 290 -1.14 5.78 9.20
C LEU A 290 -0.42 7.12 8.94
N ASN A 291 -1.06 8.26 9.19
CA ASN A 291 -0.43 9.57 9.09
C ASN A 291 0.34 9.95 10.35
N GLU A 292 1.34 10.83 10.18
CA GLU A 292 2.07 11.39 11.31
C GLU A 292 1.15 12.30 12.15
N PRO A 293 1.33 12.38 13.49
CA PRO A 293 0.53 13.26 14.34
C PRO A 293 0.59 14.73 13.92
N CYS A 294 -0.39 15.51 14.38
CA CYS A 294 -0.48 16.94 14.09
C CYS A 294 0.84 17.68 14.39
N LYS A 295 1.40 18.31 13.35
CA LYS A 295 2.66 19.06 13.44
C LYS A 295 2.44 20.53 13.82
N ILE A 296 1.24 21.06 13.67
CA ILE A 296 0.90 22.43 14.10
C ILE A 296 0.90 22.45 15.63
N LYS A 297 1.70 23.34 16.21
CA LYS A 297 1.84 23.49 17.67
C LYS A 297 1.05 24.70 18.16
N GLY A 298 0.59 24.66 19.41
CA GLY A 298 -0.14 25.76 20.04
C GLY A 298 -1.65 25.65 19.93
N ASP A 299 -2.33 26.79 19.97
CA ASP A 299 -3.79 26.88 19.91
C ASP A 299 -4.30 26.57 18.49
N LEU A 300 -5.17 25.57 18.38
CA LEU A 300 -5.83 25.16 17.13
C LEU A 300 -7.26 25.69 17.03
N SER A 301 -7.70 26.53 17.98
CA SER A 301 -9.08 27.04 18.03
C SER A 301 -9.50 27.83 16.78
N TRP A 302 -8.54 28.30 15.97
CA TRP A 302 -8.81 29.00 14.70
C TRP A 302 -9.22 28.05 13.56
N ILE A 303 -8.93 26.75 13.66
CA ILE A 303 -9.34 25.74 12.68
C ILE A 303 -10.77 25.31 13.03
N LYS A 304 -11.75 25.80 12.26
CA LYS A 304 -13.18 25.55 12.52
C LYS A 304 -13.91 25.10 11.26
N PRO A 305 -14.83 24.11 11.35
CA PRO A 305 -15.76 23.80 10.26
C PRO A 305 -16.57 25.02 9.84
N GLN A 306 -16.86 25.15 8.54
CA GLN A 306 -17.64 26.25 7.97
C GLN A 306 -18.72 25.73 7.02
N LYS A 307 -19.87 26.41 7.01
CA LYS A 307 -20.89 26.29 5.96
C LYS A 307 -20.92 27.62 5.22
N TYR A 308 -20.91 27.60 3.89
CA TYR A 308 -20.87 28.82 3.08
C TYR A 308 -21.80 28.72 1.87
N VAL A 309 -22.14 29.88 1.33
CA VAL A 309 -22.71 30.05 -0.02
C VAL A 309 -21.77 30.96 -0.80
N GLY A 310 -21.73 30.82 -2.13
CA GLY A 310 -20.82 31.60 -2.97
C GLY A 310 -21.41 31.91 -4.33
N ILE A 311 -20.96 33.04 -4.89
CA ILE A 311 -21.13 33.35 -6.31
C ILE A 311 -20.25 32.35 -7.07
N TRP A 312 -20.87 31.28 -7.56
CA TRP A 312 -20.18 30.15 -8.17
C TRP A 312 -21.06 29.43 -9.20
N TRP A 313 -22.24 28.98 -8.77
CA TRP A 313 -23.13 28.18 -9.63
C TRP A 313 -23.59 28.92 -10.89
N GLU A 314 -23.79 30.24 -10.82
CA GLU A 314 -24.20 31.03 -11.98
C GLU A 314 -23.13 31.08 -13.09
N LEU A 315 -21.86 30.92 -12.73
CA LEU A 315 -20.75 30.86 -13.68
C LEU A 315 -20.73 29.50 -14.39
N HIS A 316 -20.91 28.41 -13.64
CA HIS A 316 -20.98 27.05 -14.17
C HIS A 316 -22.16 26.83 -15.12
N ILE A 317 -23.31 27.44 -14.86
CA ILE A 317 -24.48 27.34 -15.75
C ILE A 317 -24.49 28.39 -16.87
N GLY A 318 -23.41 29.17 -17.02
CA GLY A 318 -23.26 30.18 -18.09
C GLY A 318 -24.17 31.40 -17.97
N LYS A 319 -24.74 31.67 -16.78
CA LYS A 319 -25.56 32.86 -16.54
C LYS A 319 -24.69 34.12 -16.40
N SER A 320 -23.44 33.99 -15.98
CA SER A 320 -22.47 35.08 -15.89
C SER A 320 -21.06 34.56 -16.21
N GLY A 321 -20.16 35.44 -16.65
CA GLY A 321 -18.76 35.10 -16.89
C GLY A 321 -17.90 35.22 -15.62
N TRP A 322 -16.74 34.56 -15.61
CA TRP A 322 -15.70 34.76 -14.58
C TRP A 322 -14.99 36.11 -14.70
N ASN A 323 -15.11 36.76 -15.85
CA ASN A 323 -14.46 38.03 -16.11
C ASN A 323 -15.10 39.15 -15.30
N TYR A 324 -14.30 39.81 -14.47
CA TYR A 324 -14.72 40.99 -13.71
C TYR A 324 -15.07 42.18 -14.61
N ARG A 325 -14.57 42.18 -15.86
CA ARG A 325 -14.93 43.10 -16.94
C ARG A 325 -15.04 42.31 -18.24
N GLU A 326 -16.26 42.04 -18.67
CA GLU A 326 -16.55 41.97 -20.10
C GLU A 326 -17.14 43.33 -20.48
N ALA A 327 -16.55 43.97 -21.49
CA ALA A 327 -17.01 45.25 -22.03
C ALA A 327 -18.30 45.07 -22.84
#